data_AF-A0A925JNJ2-F1
#
_entry.id   AF-A0A925JNJ2-F1
#
_cell.length_a   1.000
_cell.length_b   1.000
_cell.length_c   1.000
_cell.angle_alpha   90.00
_cell.angle_beta   90.00
_cell.angle_gamma   90.00
#
_symmetry.space_group_name_H-M   'P 1'
#
loop_
_entity.id
_entity.type
_entity.pdbx_description
1 polymer ?
#
loop_
_entity_poly.entity_id
_entity_poly.type
_entity_poly.pdbx_seq_one_letter_code
_entity_poly.pdbx_strand_id
1 'polypeptide(L)'
;MKTTNVLRTALWATVAFAEAGALAAFFLGGKWKVIDELTGGQPVLFGIEMLVLAGLATWAVLRKPVSKPLVRAVMAMNGLLFGFLLYRLETTPDLSAAGTELLIIDGVVVAAMLVAQFVGLRSDGQPERNEAYSSVPFNPTNLS
;
A
#
# COMPACT_ATOMS: atom_id res chain seq x y z
N MET A 1 -19.12 -7.81 -4.11
CA MET A 1 -18.09 -8.21 -3.12
C MET A 1 -17.93 -7.09 -2.11
N LYS A 2 -18.07 -7.38 -0.81
CA LYS A 2 -17.77 -6.43 0.26
C LYS A 2 -16.25 -6.38 0.41
N THR A 3 -15.63 -5.29 -0.02
CA THR A 3 -14.22 -5.03 0.28
C THR A 3 -14.10 -4.77 1.78
N THR A 4 -13.17 -5.40 2.48
CA THR A 4 -12.87 -5.02 3.87
C THR A 4 -12.46 -3.55 3.95
N ASN A 5 -12.98 -2.81 4.94
CA ASN A 5 -12.64 -1.40 5.15
C ASN A 5 -11.13 -1.18 5.23
N VAL A 6 -10.40 -2.15 5.80
CA VAL A 6 -8.93 -2.16 5.90
C VAL A 6 -8.26 -2.04 4.53
N LEU A 7 -8.69 -2.83 3.54
CA LEU A 7 -8.06 -2.80 2.21
C LEU A 7 -8.27 -1.46 1.50
N ARG A 8 -9.46 -0.87 1.61
CA ARG A 8 -9.74 0.46 1.05
C ARG A 8 -8.91 1.55 1.72
N THR A 9 -8.83 1.52 3.05
CA THR A 9 -8.02 2.48 3.81
C THR A 9 -6.54 2.36 3.44
N ALA A 10 -6.01 1.15 3.30
CA ALA A 10 -4.63 0.93 2.90
C ALA A 10 -4.34 1.44 1.47
N LEU A 11 -5.28 1.26 0.53
CA LEU A 11 -5.15 1.81 -0.83
C LEU A 11 -5.15 3.34 -0.81
N TRP A 12 -6.05 3.97 -0.05
CA TRP A 12 -6.06 5.44 0.10
C TRP A 12 -4.81 5.98 0.78
N ALA A 13 -4.27 5.27 1.78
CA ALA A 13 -2.99 5.61 2.39
C ALA A 13 -1.85 5.56 1.36
N THR A 14 -1.84 4.55 0.48
CA THR A 14 -0.88 4.49 -0.63
C THR A 14 -1.03 5.67 -1.58
N VAL A 15 -2.26 6.08 -1.92
CA VAL A 15 -2.48 7.28 -2.75
C VAL A 15 -1.89 8.52 -2.08
N ALA A 16 -2.26 8.80 -0.84
CA ALA A 16 -1.80 9.99 -0.12
C ALA A 16 -0.27 10.01 0.05
N PHE A 17 0.33 8.88 0.42
CA PHE A 17 1.78 8.73 0.54
C PHE A 17 2.47 8.96 -0.80
N ALA A 18 1.96 8.37 -1.88
CA ALA A 18 2.52 8.48 -3.20
C ALA A 18 2.42 9.91 -3.77
N GLU A 19 1.29 10.58 -3.57
CA GLU A 19 1.13 11.99 -3.95
C GLU A 19 2.07 12.91 -3.14
N ALA A 20 2.18 12.70 -1.83
CA ALA A 20 3.09 13.48 -0.98
C ALA A 20 4.55 13.28 -1.39
N GLY A 21 4.96 12.04 -1.66
CA GLY A 21 6.31 11.72 -2.14
C GLY A 21 6.60 12.32 -3.52
N ALA A 22 5.63 12.28 -4.44
CA ALA A 22 5.76 12.92 -5.75
C ALA A 22 5.91 14.45 -5.63
N LEU A 23 5.09 15.09 -4.80
CA LEU A 23 5.19 16.53 -4.54
C LEU A 23 6.55 16.89 -3.92
N ALA A 24 7.00 16.14 -2.93
CA ALA A 24 8.31 16.35 -2.32
C ALA A 24 9.42 16.24 -3.38
N ALA A 25 9.39 15.18 -4.20
CA ALA A 25 10.39 14.96 -5.23
C ALA A 25 10.43 16.10 -6.27
N PHE A 26 9.28 16.50 -6.83
CA PHE A 26 9.24 17.54 -7.87
C PHE A 26 9.58 18.93 -7.36
N PHE A 27 9.14 19.30 -6.14
CA PHE A 27 9.26 20.67 -5.65
C PHE A 27 10.51 20.91 -4.78
N LEU A 28 11.01 19.86 -4.11
CA LEU A 28 12.13 19.93 -3.17
C LEU A 28 13.40 19.23 -3.69
N GLY A 29 13.30 18.41 -4.75
CA GLY A 29 14.45 17.84 -5.44
C GLY A 29 15.41 18.93 -5.94
N GLY A 30 16.70 18.74 -5.73
CA GLY A 30 17.77 19.69 -6.03
C GLY A 30 17.85 20.89 -5.06
N LYS A 31 16.89 21.04 -4.14
CA LYS A 31 16.91 22.10 -3.11
C LYS A 31 17.27 21.55 -1.73
N TRP A 32 16.80 20.36 -1.42
CA TRP A 32 16.95 19.74 -0.11
C TRP A 32 17.72 18.42 -0.25
N LYS A 33 18.93 18.38 0.32
CA LYS A 33 19.83 17.20 0.24
C LYS A 33 19.13 15.90 0.64
N VAL A 34 18.28 15.97 1.66
CA VAL A 34 17.50 14.81 2.16
C VAL A 34 16.58 14.22 1.09
N ILE A 35 15.98 15.05 0.24
CA ILE A 35 15.10 14.60 -0.85
C ILE A 35 15.91 14.01 -2.00
N ASP A 36 17.07 14.58 -2.29
CA ASP A 36 17.99 14.01 -3.28
C ASP A 36 18.55 12.67 -2.81
N GLU A 37 18.81 12.53 -1.50
CA GLU A 37 19.19 11.27 -0.88
C GLU A 37 18.06 10.23 -0.93
N LEU A 38 16.81 10.63 -0.69
CA LEU A 38 15.64 9.75 -0.80
C LEU A 38 15.42 9.26 -2.23
N THR A 39 15.55 10.17 -3.21
CA THR A 39 15.24 9.90 -4.62
C THR A 39 16.41 9.30 -5.40
N GLY A 40 17.54 9.02 -4.74
CA GLY A 40 18.74 8.51 -5.40
C GLY A 40 19.35 9.50 -6.40
N GLY A 41 19.15 10.80 -6.19
CA GLY A 41 19.59 11.86 -7.08
C GLY A 41 18.76 12.00 -8.36
N GLN A 42 17.64 11.28 -8.47
CA GLN A 42 16.74 11.32 -9.63
C GLN A 42 15.31 11.72 -9.23
N PRO A 43 15.10 12.94 -8.69
CA PRO A 43 13.82 13.35 -8.13
C PRO A 43 12.67 13.34 -9.15
N VAL A 44 12.95 13.69 -10.41
CA VAL A 44 11.92 13.69 -11.46
C VAL A 44 11.41 12.28 -11.75
N LEU A 45 12.31 11.30 -11.89
CA LEU A 45 11.93 9.92 -12.18
C LEU A 45 11.17 9.32 -10.99
N PHE A 46 11.70 9.47 -9.78
CA PHE A 46 11.03 9.03 -8.56
C PHE A 46 9.63 9.64 -8.43
N GLY A 47 9.48 10.94 -8.70
CA GLY A 47 8.18 11.62 -8.67
C GLY A 47 7.18 11.03 -9.67
N ILE A 48 7.63 10.68 -10.88
CA ILE A 48 6.78 10.02 -11.89
C ILE A 48 6.35 8.64 -11.41
N GLU A 49 7.27 7.83 -10.89
CA GLU A 49 6.95 6.49 -10.35
C GLU A 49 5.93 6.55 -9.21
N MET A 50 6.06 7.56 -8.35
CA MET A 50 5.10 7.82 -7.28
C MET A 50 3.73 8.25 -7.81
N LEU A 51 3.66 9.10 -8.84
CA LEU A 51 2.38 9.42 -9.49
C LEU A 51 1.73 8.21 -10.16
N VAL A 52 2.52 7.32 -10.77
CA VAL A 52 2.01 6.06 -11.35
C VAL A 52 1.42 5.17 -10.25
N LEU A 53 2.11 5.04 -9.12
CA LEU A 53 1.63 4.32 -7.94
C LEU A 53 0.31 4.92 -7.41
N ALA A 54 0.24 6.25 -7.26
CA ALA A 54 -0.95 6.96 -6.82
C ALA A 54 -2.14 6.74 -7.78
N GLY A 55 -1.91 6.86 -9.09
CA GLY A 55 -2.92 6.63 -10.11
C GLY A 55 -3.44 5.19 -10.11
N LEU A 56 -2.54 4.22 -9.98
CA LEU A 56 -2.90 2.80 -9.92
C LEU A 56 -3.70 2.46 -8.65
N ALA A 57 -3.26 2.98 -7.49
CA ALA A 57 -3.94 2.78 -6.21
C ALA A 57 -5.33 3.45 -6.20
N THR A 58 -5.44 4.65 -6.76
CA THR A 58 -6.72 5.36 -6.94
C THR A 58 -7.65 4.55 -7.83
N TRP A 59 -7.16 4.06 -8.97
CA TRP A 59 -7.99 3.23 -9.86
C TRP A 59 -8.44 1.92 -9.19
N ALA A 60 -7.57 1.32 -8.37
CA ALA A 60 -7.91 0.14 -7.59
C ALA A 60 -9.01 0.39 -6.57
N VAL A 61 -8.96 1.51 -5.85
CA VAL A 61 -9.92 1.83 -4.78
C VAL A 61 -11.28 2.28 -5.32
N LEU A 62 -11.31 2.95 -6.49
CA LEU A 62 -12.53 3.45 -7.11
C LEU A 62 -13.35 2.35 -7.79
N ARG A 63 -12.74 1.23 -8.20
CA ARG A 63 -13.48 0.11 -8.80
C ARG A 63 -14.40 -0.58 -7.78
N LYS A 64 -15.64 -0.86 -8.22
CA LYS A 64 -16.62 -1.67 -7.48
C LYS A 64 -17.03 -2.88 -8.35
N PRO A 65 -16.68 -4.13 -7.97
CA PRO A 65 -15.85 -4.53 -6.84
C PRO A 65 -14.36 -4.21 -7.05
N VAL A 66 -13.60 -4.14 -5.95
CA VAL A 66 -12.13 -3.93 -6.00
C VAL A 66 -11.46 -5.09 -6.73
N SER A 67 -10.61 -4.78 -7.69
CA SER A 67 -9.95 -5.76 -8.55
C SER A 67 -8.71 -6.36 -7.87
N LYS A 68 -8.75 -7.64 -7.51
CA LYS A 68 -7.60 -8.37 -6.93
C LYS A 68 -6.30 -8.25 -7.74
N PRO A 69 -6.28 -8.42 -9.08
CA PRO A 69 -5.04 -8.25 -9.83
C PRO A 69 -4.51 -6.80 -9.78
N LEU A 70 -5.40 -5.81 -9.70
CA LEU A 70 -4.99 -4.41 -9.59
C LEU A 70 -4.38 -4.10 -8.22
N VAL A 71 -4.98 -4.62 -7.15
CA VAL A 71 -4.39 -4.53 -5.79
C VAL A 71 -3.04 -5.25 -5.73
N ARG A 72 -2.90 -6.43 -6.36
CA ARG A 72 -1.61 -7.14 -6.44
C ARG A 72 -0.55 -6.32 -7.18
N ALA A 73 -0.94 -5.58 -8.22
CA ALA A 73 -0.03 -4.69 -8.92
C ALA A 73 0.42 -3.51 -8.03
N VAL A 74 -0.51 -2.90 -7.27
CA VAL A 74 -0.18 -1.87 -6.27
C VAL A 74 0.77 -2.43 -5.21
N MET A 75 0.51 -3.63 -4.70
CA MET A 75 1.39 -4.31 -3.75
C MET A 75 2.77 -4.59 -4.34
N ALA A 76 2.85 -5.01 -5.60
CA ALA A 76 4.13 -5.24 -6.27
C ALA A 76 4.94 -3.94 -6.37
N MET A 77 4.30 -2.81 -6.74
CA MET A 77 4.95 -1.50 -6.78
C MET A 77 5.41 -1.03 -5.39
N ASN A 78 4.56 -1.15 -4.37
CA ASN A 78 4.96 -0.87 -2.99
C ASN A 78 6.13 -1.77 -2.54
N GLY A 79 6.16 -3.04 -2.96
CA GLY A 79 7.24 -3.97 -2.69
C GLY A 79 8.55 -3.56 -3.36
N LEU A 80 8.50 -3.10 -4.61
CA LEU A 80 9.65 -2.54 -5.32
C LEU A 80 10.15 -1.27 -4.64
N LEU A 81 9.26 -0.35 -4.24
CA LEU A 81 9.60 0.85 -3.50
C LEU A 81 10.27 0.49 -2.16
N PHE A 82 9.72 -0.45 -1.41
CA PHE A 82 10.32 -0.92 -0.17
C PHE A 82 11.72 -1.51 -0.39
N GLY A 83 11.88 -2.36 -1.41
CA GLY A 83 13.19 -2.90 -1.79
C GLY A 83 14.19 -1.82 -2.18
N PHE A 84 13.75 -0.78 -2.91
CA PHE A 84 14.56 0.39 -3.24
C PHE A 84 15.02 1.14 -1.98
N LEU A 85 14.11 1.40 -1.02
CA LEU A 85 14.45 2.07 0.23
C LEU A 85 15.49 1.29 1.05
N LEU A 86 15.34 -0.04 1.14
CA LEU A 86 16.31 -0.91 1.79
C LEU A 86 17.67 -0.92 1.07
N TYR A 87 17.65 -1.04 -0.25
CA TYR A 87 18.86 -0.99 -1.06
C TYR A 87 19.61 0.34 -0.85
N ARG A 88 18.89 1.47 -0.82
CA ARG A 88 19.48 2.78 -0.56
C ARG A 88 20.11 2.85 0.83
N LEU A 89 19.42 2.34 1.84
CA LEU A 89 19.90 2.32 3.23
C LEU A 89 21.18 1.49 3.38
N GLU A 90 21.30 0.38 2.66
CA GLU A 90 22.47 -0.52 2.75
C GLU A 90 23.66 -0.04 1.89
N THR A 91 23.39 0.54 0.72
CA THR A 91 24.43 0.79 -0.29
C THR A 91 24.90 2.24 -0.39
N THR A 92 24.28 3.18 0.34
CA THR A 92 24.66 4.60 0.29
C THR A 92 25.49 4.97 1.52
N PRO A 93 26.83 4.99 1.44
CA PRO A 93 27.71 5.21 2.59
C PRO A 93 27.64 6.63 3.19
N ASP A 94 27.17 7.62 2.42
CA ASP A 94 27.20 9.04 2.79
C ASP A 94 25.80 9.66 3.03
N LEU A 95 24.84 8.84 3.46
CA LEU A 95 23.52 9.35 3.86
C LEU A 95 23.65 10.31 5.04
N SER A 96 22.96 11.45 4.95
CA SER A 96 22.82 12.32 6.11
C SER A 96 22.00 11.63 7.22
N ALA A 97 22.16 12.09 8.47
CA ALA A 97 21.34 11.57 9.58
C ALA A 97 19.84 11.73 9.30
N ALA A 98 19.44 12.90 8.79
CA ALA A 98 18.05 13.18 8.41
C ALA A 98 17.59 12.32 7.21
N GLY A 99 18.45 12.06 6.23
CA GLY A 99 18.16 11.15 5.12
C GLY A 99 17.95 9.72 5.57
N THR A 100 18.79 9.24 6.48
CA THR A 100 18.68 7.92 7.11
C THR A 100 17.36 7.78 7.88
N GLU A 101 17.03 8.75 8.73
CA GLU A 101 15.77 8.76 9.48
C GLU A 101 14.55 8.75 8.56
N LEU A 102 14.54 9.59 7.52
CA LEU A 102 13.45 9.65 6.56
C LEU A 102 13.27 8.33 5.80
N LEU A 103 14.37 7.73 5.32
CA LEU A 103 14.34 6.42 4.64
C LEU A 103 13.75 5.32 5.54
N ILE A 104 14.09 5.31 6.83
CA ILE A 104 13.54 4.35 7.79
C ILE A 104 12.05 4.58 8.00
N ILE A 105 11.63 5.84 8.20
CA ILE A 105 10.22 6.20 8.39
C ILE A 105 9.40 5.78 7.16
N ASP A 106 9.84 6.17 5.96
CA ASP A 106 9.19 5.80 4.71
C ASP A 106 9.15 4.28 4.52
N GLY A 107 10.25 3.59 4.84
CA GLY A 107 10.32 2.13 4.80
C GLY A 107 9.28 1.48 5.71
N VAL A 108 9.13 1.95 6.96
CA VAL A 108 8.13 1.45 7.90
C VAL A 108 6.71 1.72 7.41
N VAL A 109 6.45 2.92 6.87
CA VAL A 109 5.14 3.28 6.31
C VAL A 109 4.77 2.39 5.13
N VAL A 110 5.68 2.18 4.18
CA VAL A 110 5.47 1.29 3.03
C VAL A 110 5.27 -0.16 3.48
N ALA A 111 6.05 -0.64 4.45
CA ALA A 111 5.89 -1.98 5.01
C ALA A 111 4.51 -2.16 5.68
N ALA A 112 4.04 -1.18 6.45
CA ALA A 112 2.72 -1.21 7.07
C ALA A 112 1.59 -1.26 6.02
N MET A 113 1.72 -0.49 4.94
CA MET A 113 0.76 -0.52 3.82
C MET A 113 0.75 -1.88 3.12
N LEU A 114 1.92 -2.48 2.86
CA LEU A 114 2.04 -3.81 2.28
C LEU A 114 1.36 -4.88 3.13
N VAL A 115 1.60 -4.86 4.44
CA VAL A 115 0.96 -5.79 5.40
C VAL A 115 -0.55 -5.60 5.39
N ALA A 116 -1.04 -4.35 5.44
CA ALA A 116 -2.48 -4.08 5.43
C ALA A 116 -3.16 -4.53 4.11
N GLN A 117 -2.52 -4.31 2.96
CA GLN A 117 -3.00 -4.78 1.66
C GLN A 117 -3.02 -6.32 1.58
N PHE A 118 -1.98 -6.98 2.10
CA PHE A 118 -1.90 -8.43 2.15
C PHE A 118 -2.97 -9.05 3.05
N VAL A 119 -3.15 -8.52 4.28
CA VAL A 119 -4.18 -8.96 5.22
C VAL A 119 -5.57 -8.73 4.63
N GLY A 120 -5.83 -7.56 4.05
CA GLY A 120 -7.10 -7.23 3.42
C GLY A 120 -7.48 -8.20 2.29
N LEU A 121 -6.52 -8.56 1.42
CA LEU A 121 -6.76 -9.55 0.37
C LEU A 121 -7.03 -10.96 0.89
N ARG A 122 -6.41 -11.35 2.02
CA ARG A 122 -6.59 -12.67 2.64
C ARG A 122 -7.95 -12.79 3.33
N SER A 123 -8.37 -11.74 4.03
CA SER A 123 -9.68 -11.67 4.69
C SER A 123 -10.82 -11.69 3.68
N ASP A 124 -10.67 -11.03 2.52
CA ASP A 124 -11.64 -11.07 1.41
C ASP A 124 -11.71 -12.44 0.70
N GLY A 125 -10.85 -13.40 1.06
CA GLY A 125 -10.81 -14.76 0.52
C GLY A 125 -11.49 -15.83 1.39
N GLN A 126 -11.89 -15.50 2.62
CA GLN A 126 -12.62 -16.43 3.48
C GLN A 126 -14.13 -16.30 3.22
N PRO A 127 -14.83 -17.36 2.76
CA PRO A 127 -16.28 -17.35 2.76
C PRO A 127 -16.75 -17.19 4.21
N GLU A 128 -17.77 -16.37 4.43
CA GLU A 128 -18.48 -16.23 5.71
C GLU A 128 -19.01 -17.61 6.15
N ARG A 129 -18.16 -18.44 6.77
CA ARG A 129 -18.60 -19.48 7.70
C ARG A 129 -19.20 -18.71 8.85
N ASN A 130 -20.52 -18.48 8.84
CA ASN A 130 -21.38 -18.32 10.03
C ASN A 130 -22.77 -17.76 9.69
N GLU A 131 -23.48 -18.29 8.69
CA GLU A 131 -24.94 -18.07 8.62
C GLU A 131 -25.76 -19.34 8.26
N ALA A 132 -25.13 -20.39 7.72
CA ALA A 132 -25.84 -21.60 7.28
C ALA A 132 -26.29 -22.57 8.38
N TYR A 133 -26.13 -22.25 9.67
CA TYR A 133 -26.53 -23.11 10.79
C TYR A 133 -27.58 -22.52 11.74
N SER A 134 -28.07 -21.30 11.54
CA SER A 134 -29.07 -20.70 12.47
C SER A 134 -30.53 -20.77 12.00
N SER A 135 -30.81 -21.27 10.79
CA SER A 135 -32.16 -21.23 10.21
C SER A 135 -32.78 -22.60 9.91
N VAL A 136 -32.47 -23.64 10.69
CA VAL A 136 -33.34 -24.82 10.73
C VAL A 136 -34.34 -24.59 11.88
N PRO A 137 -35.58 -24.16 11.60
CA PRO A 137 -36.61 -24.16 12.63
C PRO A 137 -36.81 -25.59 13.12
N PHE A 138 -36.65 -25.80 14.42
CA PHE A 138 -37.02 -27.04 15.08
C PHE A 138 -38.52 -27.30 14.81
N ASN A 139 -38.82 -28.32 14.01
CA ASN A 139 -40.20 -28.74 13.72
C ASN A 139 -40.55 -29.98 14.58
N PRO A 140 -41.34 -29.85 15.65
CA PRO A 140 -41.67 -30.96 16.55
C PRO A 140 -42.66 -32.00 15.98
N THR A 141 -43.09 -31.89 14.72
CA THR A 141 -44.12 -32.79 14.17
C THR A 141 -43.61 -34.14 13.64
N ASN A 142 -42.31 -34.42 13.67
CA ASN A 142 -41.75 -35.71 13.21
C ASN A 142 -41.50 -36.71 14.36
N LEU A 143 -42.44 -36.78 15.31
CA LEU A 143 -42.52 -37.87 16.28
C LEU A 143 -43.92 -38.48 16.19
N SER A 144 -44.10 -39.36 15.21
CA SER A 144 -45.21 -40.32 15.13
C SER A 144 -44.72 -41.60 14.49
#